data_AF-A0A2A5VJZ8-F1
#
_entry.id   AF-A0A2A5VJZ8-F1
#
_cell.length_a   1.000
_cell.length_b   1.000
_cell.length_c   1.000
_cell.angle_alpha   90.00
_cell.angle_beta   90.00
_cell.angle_gamma   90.00
#
_symmetry.space_group_name_H-M   'P 1'
#
loop_
_entity.id
_entity.type
_entity.pdbx_description
1 polymer ?
#
loop_
_entity_poly.entity_id
_entity_poly.type
_entity_poly.pdbx_seq_one_letter_code
_entity_poly.pdbx_strand_id
1 'polypeptide(L)'
;MQTQPPWSSESNQPAGQVVVGGAQPQILTGQPTNQQIIYVQAPSFKPNPNYRHISYIVLGLGIVFSLLLSIISGTGSEIAYRLGNSMCCGAIGVACILDAMYYNDKTNWQKQTGSDTASSTIGMIADIVFAIACLGMALLFFVM
;
A
#
# COMPACT_ATOMS: atom_id res chain seq x y z
N MET A 1 34.56 16.16 -10.65
CA MET A 1 33.63 16.19 -11.80
C MET A 1 32.28 16.61 -11.25
N GLN A 2 31.89 17.87 -11.44
CA GLN A 2 30.59 18.39 -10.99
C GLN A 2 29.55 18.01 -12.05
N THR A 3 28.56 17.20 -11.67
CA THR A 3 27.44 16.83 -12.55
C THR A 3 26.43 17.96 -12.56
N GLN A 4 26.48 18.72 -13.65
CA GLN A 4 25.61 19.84 -13.92
C GLN A 4 24.31 19.32 -14.57
N PRO A 5 23.13 19.61 -14.03
CA PRO A 5 21.88 19.07 -14.54
C PRO A 5 21.50 19.67 -15.91
N PRO A 6 20.74 18.93 -16.74
CA PRO A 6 20.57 19.20 -18.18
C PRO A 6 19.79 20.48 -18.53
N TRP A 7 19.25 21.21 -17.56
CA TRP A 7 18.53 22.48 -17.73
C TRP A 7 19.39 23.72 -17.46
N SER A 8 20.69 23.54 -17.23
CA SER A 8 21.59 24.62 -16.81
C SER A 8 22.28 25.35 -17.98
N SER A 9 21.90 25.04 -19.22
CA SER A 9 22.51 25.59 -20.43
C SER A 9 21.61 26.60 -21.14
N GLU A 10 20.99 27.51 -20.39
CA GLU A 10 20.47 28.76 -20.93
C GLU A 10 20.85 29.90 -19.99
N SER A 11 21.69 30.79 -20.51
CA SER A 11 22.12 32.00 -19.82
C SER A 11 20.93 32.90 -19.55
N ASN A 12 20.80 33.32 -18.29
CA ASN A 12 20.10 34.52 -17.83
C ASN A 12 18.65 34.37 -17.33
N GLN A 13 18.41 33.44 -16.40
CA GLN A 13 17.17 33.42 -15.61
C GLN A 13 17.49 33.43 -14.10
N PRO A 14 17.05 34.47 -13.34
CA PRO A 14 17.31 34.52 -11.90
C PRO A 14 16.62 33.34 -11.20
N ALA A 15 17.28 32.79 -10.19
CA ALA A 15 16.87 31.58 -9.47
C ALA A 15 15.39 31.64 -9.04
N GLY A 16 14.53 31.04 -9.87
CA GLY A 16 13.12 30.87 -9.56
C GLY A 16 12.98 29.84 -8.46
N GLN A 17 12.39 30.24 -7.33
CA GLN A 17 12.04 29.34 -6.24
C GLN A 17 11.04 28.30 -6.76
N VAL A 18 11.49 27.05 -6.88
CA VAL A 18 10.64 25.92 -7.26
C VAL A 18 9.85 25.51 -6.02
N VAL A 19 8.56 25.87 -5.96
CA VAL A 19 7.66 25.42 -4.89
C VAL A 19 7.14 24.03 -5.27
N VAL A 20 7.62 23.01 -4.57
CA VAL A 20 7.14 21.63 -4.65
C VAL A 20 6.11 21.43 -3.54
N GLY A 21 4.84 21.34 -3.88
CA GLY A 21 3.75 21.07 -2.94
C GLY A 21 2.44 21.77 -3.33
N GLY A 22 1.30 21.12 -3.10
CA GLY A 22 -0.04 21.56 -3.49
C GLY A 22 -0.61 22.78 -2.76
N ALA A 23 0.22 23.72 -2.33
CA ALA A 23 -0.23 25.00 -1.80
C ALA A 23 -0.32 26.02 -2.95
N GLN A 24 -1.52 26.56 -3.20
CA GLN A 24 -1.67 27.69 -4.11
C GLN A 24 -0.78 28.84 -3.64
N PRO A 25 0.06 29.44 -4.51
CA PRO A 25 0.89 30.56 -4.12
C PRO A 25 0.00 31.77 -3.80
N GLN A 26 0.13 32.28 -2.57
CA GLN A 26 -0.49 33.53 -2.15
C GLN A 26 0.28 34.67 -2.85
N ILE A 27 -0.31 35.18 -3.93
CA ILE A 27 0.26 36.22 -4.79
C ILE A 27 0.30 37.54 -4.00
N LEU A 28 1.50 37.99 -3.64
CA LEU A 28 1.71 39.33 -3.08
C LEU A 28 1.56 40.34 -4.22
N THR A 29 0.54 41.19 -4.14
CA THR A 29 0.20 42.17 -5.18
C THR A 29 1.33 43.19 -5.36
N GLY A 30 2.03 43.17 -6.51
CA GLY A 30 2.96 44.25 -6.87
C GLY A 30 4.18 43.92 -7.75
N GLN A 31 4.48 42.66 -8.10
CA GLN A 31 5.62 42.33 -8.98
C GLN A 31 5.18 41.79 -10.34
N PRO A 32 5.89 42.12 -11.44
CA PRO A 32 5.57 41.65 -12.79
C PRO A 32 5.66 40.11 -12.85
N THR A 33 4.50 39.50 -12.99
CA THR A 33 4.26 38.05 -12.97
C THR A 33 4.61 37.43 -14.32
N ASN A 34 5.86 37.03 -14.50
CA ASN A 34 6.22 35.95 -15.43
C ASN A 34 6.79 34.75 -14.65
N GLN A 35 6.11 34.39 -13.57
CA GLN A 35 6.33 33.11 -12.91
C GLN A 35 5.63 32.04 -13.74
N GLN A 36 6.38 31.36 -14.59
CA GLN A 36 5.92 30.14 -15.24
C GLN A 36 5.69 29.09 -14.15
N ILE A 37 4.45 28.95 -13.71
CA ILE A 37 4.03 27.93 -12.75
C ILE A 37 4.09 26.60 -13.50
N ILE A 38 5.21 25.88 -13.35
CA ILE A 38 5.35 24.52 -13.85
C ILE A 38 4.59 23.62 -12.88
N TYR A 39 3.42 23.16 -13.29
CA TYR A 39 2.67 22.12 -12.58
C TYR A 39 3.42 20.78 -12.74
N VAL A 40 4.32 20.49 -11.81
CA VAL A 40 4.90 19.15 -11.71
C VAL A 40 3.79 18.23 -11.20
N GLN A 41 3.31 17.31 -12.05
CA GLN A 41 2.34 16.32 -11.61
C GLN A 41 2.91 15.55 -10.41
N ALA A 42 2.10 15.40 -9.35
CA ALA A 42 2.51 14.62 -8.19
C ALA A 42 2.90 13.20 -8.64
N PRO A 43 4.08 12.68 -8.24
CA PRO A 43 4.56 11.37 -8.66
C PRO A 43 3.54 10.28 -8.31
N SER A 44 2.98 9.55 -9.27
CA SER A 44 2.00 8.50 -8.97
C SER A 44 2.62 7.37 -8.12
N PHE A 45 1.92 6.93 -7.08
CA PHE A 45 2.35 5.83 -6.23
C PHE A 45 2.47 4.53 -7.03
N LYS A 46 3.70 4.03 -7.17
CA LYS A 46 4.02 2.77 -7.85
C LYS A 46 4.73 1.83 -6.88
N PRO A 47 3.99 0.97 -6.16
CA PRO A 47 4.57 0.04 -5.21
C PRO A 47 5.41 -1.01 -5.95
N ASN A 48 6.63 -1.27 -5.47
CA ASN A 48 7.49 -2.36 -5.93
C ASN A 48 8.23 -2.97 -4.72
N PRO A 49 7.89 -4.19 -4.29
CA PRO A 49 6.89 -5.10 -4.86
C PRO A 49 5.44 -4.65 -4.61
N ASN A 50 4.50 -5.12 -5.44
CA ASN A 50 3.08 -4.80 -5.27
C ASN A 50 2.42 -5.77 -4.27
N TYR A 51 2.60 -5.50 -2.98
CA TYR A 51 2.06 -6.33 -1.89
C TYR A 51 0.54 -6.53 -1.96
N ARG A 52 -0.20 -5.55 -2.48
CA ARG A 52 -1.65 -5.67 -2.69
C ARG A 52 -2.00 -6.74 -3.71
N HIS A 53 -1.23 -6.84 -4.79
CA HIS A 53 -1.47 -7.90 -5.77
C HIS A 53 -1.09 -9.28 -5.22
N ILE A 54 -0.04 -9.33 -4.39
CA ILE A 54 0.37 -10.56 -3.71
C ILE A 54 -0.70 -10.99 -2.68
N SER A 55 -1.29 -10.04 -1.94
CA SER A 55 -2.41 -10.30 -1.01
C SER A 55 -3.56 -11.03 -1.72
N TYR A 56 -3.99 -10.53 -2.89
CA TYR A 56 -5.05 -11.17 -3.67
C TYR A 56 -4.70 -12.59 -4.15
N ILE A 57 -3.43 -12.85 -4.48
CA ILE A 57 -2.98 -14.19 -4.88
C ILE A 57 -3.06 -15.14 -3.68
N VAL A 58 -2.57 -14.72 -2.51
CA VAL A 58 -2.60 -15.53 -1.28
C VAL A 58 -4.04 -15.83 -0.88
N LEU A 59 -4.92 -14.82 -0.92
CA LEU A 59 -6.32 -14.96 -0.57
C LEU A 59 -7.04 -15.91 -1.54
N GLY A 60 -6.78 -15.76 -2.85
CA GLY A 60 -7.33 -16.66 -3.87
C GLY A 60 -6.88 -18.11 -3.67
N LEU A 61 -5.59 -18.35 -3.41
CA LEU A 61 -5.07 -19.69 -3.14
C LEU A 61 -5.69 -20.29 -1.87
N GLY A 62 -5.78 -19.52 -0.79
CA GLY A 62 -6.38 -19.98 0.47
C GLY A 62 -7.83 -20.41 0.32
N ILE A 63 -8.64 -19.64 -0.43
CA ILE A 63 -10.03 -20.00 -0.70
C ILE A 63 -10.11 -21.29 -1.53
N VAL A 64 -9.30 -21.40 -2.59
CA VAL A 64 -9.28 -22.60 -3.45
C VAL A 64 -8.92 -23.84 -2.63
N PHE A 65 -7.86 -23.78 -1.83
CA PHE A 65 -7.45 -24.90 -0.97
C PHE A 65 -8.52 -25.24 0.07
N SER A 66 -9.17 -24.24 0.68
CA SER A 66 -10.25 -24.46 1.64
C SER A 66 -11.45 -25.17 1.01
N LEU A 67 -11.83 -24.80 -0.22
CA LEU A 67 -12.91 -25.47 -0.95
C LEU A 67 -12.55 -26.91 -1.31
N LEU A 68 -11.31 -27.16 -1.76
CA LEU A 68 -10.83 -28.52 -2.06
C LEU A 68 -10.85 -29.40 -0.80
N LEU A 69 -10.36 -28.88 0.33
CA LEU A 69 -10.38 -29.58 1.61
C LEU A 69 -11.80 -29.77 2.15
N SER A 70 -12.72 -28.85 1.89
CA SER A 70 -14.13 -28.99 2.25
C SER A 70 -14.79 -30.17 1.51
N ILE A 71 -14.51 -30.34 0.22
CA ILE A 71 -14.99 -31.50 -0.56
C ILE A 71 -14.46 -32.81 0.05
N ILE A 72 -13.18 -32.85 0.42
CA ILE A 72 -12.57 -34.01 1.06
C ILE A 72 -13.19 -34.26 2.44
N SER A 73 -13.44 -33.22 3.23
CA SER A 73 -14.08 -33.35 4.55
C SER A 73 -15.48 -33.95 4.48
N GLY A 74 -16.24 -33.70 3.40
CA GLY A 74 -17.54 -34.30 3.12
C GLY A 74 -17.52 -35.84 3.02
N THR A 75 -16.34 -36.45 2.89
CA THR A 75 -16.14 -37.91 2.93
C THR A 75 -15.91 -38.46 4.35
N GLY A 76 -15.99 -37.60 5.39
CA GLY A 76 -15.83 -37.96 6.80
C GLY A 76 -14.42 -37.71 7.38
N SER A 77 -13.58 -36.93 6.69
CA SER A 77 -12.23 -36.62 7.16
C SER A 77 -12.21 -35.38 8.07
N GLU A 78 -12.10 -35.61 9.37
CA GLU A 78 -11.93 -34.57 10.40
C GLU A 78 -10.66 -33.74 10.20
N ILE A 79 -9.57 -34.38 9.74
CA ILE A 79 -8.30 -33.69 9.47
C ILE A 79 -8.48 -32.71 8.31
N ALA A 80 -9.20 -33.10 7.26
CA ALA A 80 -9.47 -32.22 6.13
C ALA A 80 -10.36 -31.03 6.53
N TYR A 81 -11.34 -31.26 7.42
CA TYR A 81 -12.19 -30.19 7.96
C TYR A 81 -11.37 -29.15 8.75
N ARG A 82 -10.54 -29.60 9.69
CA ARG A 82 -9.67 -28.72 10.51
C ARG A 82 -8.69 -27.95 9.65
N LEU A 83 -8.02 -28.64 8.72
CA LEU A 83 -7.03 -28.03 7.84
C LEU A 83 -7.67 -27.04 6.87
N GLY A 84 -8.87 -27.35 6.34
CA GLY A 84 -9.61 -26.46 5.43
C GLY A 84 -10.03 -25.15 6.08
N ASN A 85 -10.51 -25.21 7.33
CA ASN A 85 -10.89 -24.04 8.12
C ASN A 85 -9.67 -23.26 8.62
N SER A 86 -8.61 -23.96 9.03
CA SER A 86 -7.35 -23.32 9.40
C SER A 86 -6.72 -22.58 8.21
N MET A 87 -6.70 -23.19 7.02
CA MET A 87 -6.14 -22.58 5.82
C MET A 87 -6.93 -21.36 5.34
N CYS A 88 -8.26 -21.36 5.43
CA CYS A 88 -9.03 -20.17 5.02
C CYS A 88 -8.76 -18.98 5.94
N CYS A 89 -8.83 -19.18 7.26
CA CYS A 89 -8.53 -18.13 8.23
C CYS A 89 -7.06 -17.70 8.16
N GLY A 90 -6.15 -18.66 7.96
CA GLY A 90 -4.72 -18.41 7.84
C GLY A 90 -4.38 -17.57 6.61
N ALA A 91 -4.95 -17.91 5.45
CA ALA A 91 -4.74 -17.16 4.22
C ALA A 91 -5.30 -15.74 4.29
N ILE A 92 -6.47 -15.56 4.91
CA ILE A 92 -7.03 -14.22 5.17
C ILE A 92 -6.08 -13.43 6.08
N GLY A 93 -5.56 -14.06 7.14
CA GLY A 93 -4.61 -13.41 8.04
C GLY A 93 -3.32 -12.97 7.34
N VAL A 94 -2.74 -13.82 6.49
CA VAL A 94 -1.55 -13.49 5.69
C VAL A 94 -1.85 -12.40 4.66
N ALA A 95 -3.01 -12.44 4.00
CA ALA A 95 -3.45 -11.41 3.07
C ALA A 95 -3.51 -10.04 3.76
N CYS A 96 -4.09 -9.96 4.96
CA CYS A 96 -4.13 -8.72 5.74
C CYS A 96 -2.74 -8.23 6.16
N ILE A 97 -1.79 -9.12 6.49
CA ILE A 97 -0.39 -8.70 6.74
C ILE A 97 0.21 -8.06 5.49
N LEU A 98 -0.02 -8.64 4.31
CA LEU A 98 0.47 -8.10 3.04
C LEU A 98 -0.20 -6.76 2.71
N ASP A 99 -1.49 -6.59 2.99
CA ASP A 99 -2.18 -5.32 2.82
C ASP A 99 -1.69 -4.25 3.81
N ALA A 100 -1.36 -4.63 5.05
CA ALA A 100 -0.70 -3.72 6.00
C ALA A 100 0.68 -3.26 5.50
N MET A 101 1.47 -4.14 4.88
CA MET A 101 2.74 -3.78 4.23
C MET A 101 2.53 -2.81 3.06
N TYR A 102 1.50 -3.03 2.24
CA TYR A 102 1.13 -2.10 1.18
C TYR A 102 0.77 -0.71 1.73
N TYR A 103 -0.03 -0.65 2.81
CA TYR A 103 -0.38 0.63 3.43
C TYR A 103 0.82 1.31 4.07
N ASN A 104 1.78 0.57 4.62
CA ASN A 104 3.03 1.12 5.13
C ASN A 104 3.83 1.83 4.02
N ASP A 105 4.01 1.17 2.87
CA ASP A 105 4.69 1.76 1.70
C ASP A 105 3.94 2.99 1.18
N LYS A 106 2.61 2.93 1.17
CA LYS A 106 1.75 4.05 0.77
C LYS A 106 1.89 5.23 1.72
N THR A 107 1.92 5.01 3.03
CA THR A 107 2.17 6.09 4.00
C THR A 107 3.55 6.70 3.83
N ASN A 108 4.58 5.90 3.54
CA ASN A 108 5.93 6.41 3.30
C ASN A 108 5.99 7.28 2.06
N TRP A 109 5.34 6.86 0.97
CA TRP A 109 5.21 7.67 -0.24
C TRP A 109 4.41 8.97 0.03
N GLN A 110 3.29 8.89 0.76
CA GLN A 110 2.49 10.07 1.13
C GLN A 110 3.30 11.08 1.95
N LYS A 111 4.10 10.61 2.92
CA LYS A 111 5.04 11.46 3.68
C LYS A 111 6.06 12.15 2.78
N GLN A 112 6.62 11.44 1.80
CA GLN A 112 7.61 11.98 0.87
C GLN A 112 7.02 13.00 -0.11
N THR A 113 5.74 12.87 -0.46
CA THR A 113 5.04 13.80 -1.36
C THR A 113 4.24 14.89 -0.64
N GLY A 114 4.28 14.94 0.69
CA GLY A 114 3.52 15.91 1.49
C GLY A 114 2.01 15.69 1.46
N SER A 115 1.56 14.46 1.21
CA SER A 115 0.16 14.06 1.15
C SER A 115 -0.33 13.55 2.52
N ASP A 116 -1.64 13.66 2.77
CA ASP A 116 -2.26 13.17 4.01
C ASP A 116 -2.15 11.65 4.15
N THR A 117 -1.73 11.20 5.34
CA THR A 117 -1.49 9.79 5.69
C THR A 117 -2.61 9.16 6.50
N ALA A 118 -3.63 9.92 6.93
CA ALA A 118 -4.64 9.44 7.86
C ALA A 118 -5.37 8.18 7.36
N SER A 119 -5.84 8.19 6.11
CA SER A 119 -6.56 7.06 5.51
C SER A 119 -5.71 5.79 5.41
N SER A 120 -4.45 5.92 4.99
CA SER A 120 -3.54 4.78 4.87
C SER A 120 -3.15 4.22 6.24
N THR A 121 -3.02 5.09 7.25
CA THR A 121 -2.71 4.67 8.63
C THR A 121 -3.87 3.88 9.24
N ILE A 122 -5.10 4.34 9.04
CA ILE A 122 -6.30 3.63 9.51
C ILE A 122 -6.41 2.25 8.85
N GLY A 123 -6.19 2.17 7.53
CA GLY A 123 -6.19 0.90 6.80
C GLY A 123 -5.16 -0.09 7.35
N MET A 124 -3.93 0.38 7.57
CA MET A 124 -2.86 -0.44 8.16
C MET A 124 -3.23 -1.02 9.54
N ILE A 125 -3.82 -0.20 10.43
CA ILE A 125 -4.23 -0.66 11.76
C ILE A 125 -5.36 -1.68 11.65
N ALA A 126 -6.36 -1.42 10.82
CA ALA A 126 -7.48 -2.33 10.60
C ALA A 126 -6.99 -3.70 10.10
N ASP A 127 -6.07 -3.71 9.14
CA ASP A 127 -5.49 -4.94 8.60
C ASP A 127 -4.69 -5.73 9.65
N ILE A 128 -3.91 -5.06 10.50
CA ILE A 128 -3.16 -5.73 11.58
C ILE A 128 -4.12 -6.37 12.59
N VAL A 129 -5.16 -5.65 13.01
CA VAL A 129 -6.15 -6.19 13.97
C VAL A 129 -6.87 -7.40 13.38
N PHE A 130 -7.28 -7.30 12.11
CA PHE A 130 -7.94 -8.40 11.42
C PHE A 130 -7.01 -9.58 11.20
N ALA A 131 -5.73 -9.33 10.87
CA ALA A 131 -4.72 -10.38 10.74
C ALA A 131 -4.54 -11.18 12.03
N ILE A 132 -4.45 -10.49 13.18
CA ILE A 132 -4.32 -11.15 14.48
C ILE A 132 -5.56 -12.00 14.78
N ALA A 133 -6.76 -11.47 14.55
CA ALA A 133 -8.00 -12.20 14.75
C ALA A 133 -8.08 -13.45 13.86
N CYS A 134 -7.78 -13.31 12.57
CA CYS A 134 -7.81 -14.41 11.61
C CYS A 134 -6.74 -15.47 11.86
N LEU A 135 -5.51 -15.08 12.20
CA LEU A 135 -4.46 -16.04 12.57
C LEU A 135 -4.78 -16.75 13.90
N GLY A 136 -5.36 -16.03 14.86
CA GLY A 136 -5.87 -16.63 16.10
C GLY A 136 -6.92 -17.71 15.81
N MET A 137 -7.92 -17.40 14.97
CA MET A 137 -8.93 -18.36 14.54
C MET A 137 -8.32 -19.54 13.77
N ALA A 138 -7.33 -19.29 12.90
CA ALA A 138 -6.65 -20.33 12.14
C ALA A 138 -5.93 -21.34 13.06
N LEU A 139 -5.28 -20.86 14.11
CA LEU A 139 -4.63 -21.70 15.13
C LEU A 139 -5.67 -22.45 15.97
N LEU A 140 -6.77 -21.80 16.36
CA LEU A 140 -7.84 -22.46 17.11
C LEU A 140 -8.45 -23.63 16.33
N PHE A 141 -8.78 -23.44 15.05
CA PHE A 141 -9.29 -24.54 14.20
C PHE A 141 -8.27 -25.64 13.91
N PHE A 142 -6.98 -25.31 13.96
CA PHE A 142 -5.94 -26.32 13.79
C PHE A 142 -5.78 -27.20 15.02
N VAL A 143 -5.89 -26.60 16.21
CA VAL A 143 -5.67 -27.28 17.50
C VAL A 143 -6.92 -27.99 18.02
N MET A 144 -8.09 -27.37 17.90
CA MET A 144 -9.37 -27.91 18.41
C MET A 144 -9.98 -28.93 17.47
#